data_AF-A0A4U1BSI2-F1
#
_entry.id   AF-A0A4U1BSI2-F1
#
_cell.length_a   1.000
_cell.length_b   1.000
_cell.length_c   1.000
_cell.angle_alpha   90.00
_cell.angle_beta   90.00
_cell.angle_gamma   90.00
#
_symmetry.space_group_name_H-M   'P 1'
#
loop_
_entity.id
_entity.type
_entity.pdbx_description
1 polymer ?
#
loop_
_entity_poly.entity_id
_entity_poly.type
_entity_poly.pdbx_seq_one_letter_code
_entity_poly.pdbx_strand_id
1 'polypeptide(L)'
;MHRGAVVVRSLYLLVIGLLIPVWVHADVSDFNLTPGVTDISQQVYGLHMTIFYICCGIAAVVFGIMLYSLIKHRKSKGAVPANFHESTKVEILWTVIPFLILIVMAVPATKTLVAMEDPSQSELTIQVTGSQWKWHYKYFDKGVEFFSLLSTPQAQIKDAEAKGENYLLEVDKPLVIPANRKVRFLMTSDDVIHSWWVPAFAVKKDANPGFINEAWTKVDKPGTYRGQCAELCGKDHGFMPVVVEVLAEADFDNWLADQQQAAAEAEAAANASLNETLTMEESMTLGESVYNARCAACHMPNGMGLPGVFPGLKDSPIAKGDIAAHIDIVVNGKPGTAMQAFAAQLTPKEIAAVVTYERNAWGNNMGDIAQPADVAGGGSSSEPNQAEAKTAVEAVAVAEETIEAKAAAPEASQEPLTMETAMAEGQLVYNTYCGACHMPTGMGLPPTFPALKDSPMVKGEVAAHIDIVLNGKAGTAMQGFSAQLSERQLAAVITYERNAWDNNTGDLVTTADVAASKGQ
;
A
#
# COMPACT_ATOMS: atom_id res chain seq x y z
N MET A 1 22.40 60.34 34.32
CA MET A 1 21.28 60.32 33.36
C MET A 1 21.63 59.92 31.92
N HIS A 2 22.87 59.53 31.57
CA HIS A 2 23.24 59.27 30.15
C HIS A 2 23.35 57.80 29.69
N ARG A 3 23.21 56.80 30.57
CA ARG A 3 23.30 55.38 30.18
C ARG A 3 21.98 54.72 29.75
N GLY A 4 20.83 55.30 30.08
CA GLY A 4 19.51 54.73 29.74
C GLY A 4 19.03 55.01 28.32
N ALA A 5 19.44 56.15 27.72
CA ALA A 5 18.95 56.57 26.41
C ALA A 5 19.54 55.76 25.24
N VAL A 6 20.74 55.19 25.39
CA VAL A 6 21.40 54.40 24.33
C VAL A 6 20.81 52.99 24.23
N VAL A 7 20.47 52.37 25.36
CA VAL A 7 19.90 51.01 25.39
C VAL A 7 18.48 50.97 24.81
N VAL A 8 17.67 52.00 25.07
CA VAL A 8 16.31 52.09 24.50
C VAL A 8 16.36 52.34 22.98
N ARG A 9 17.31 53.14 22.49
CA ARG A 9 17.46 53.42 21.05
C ARG A 9 17.93 52.18 20.27
N SER A 10 18.79 51.34 20.87
CA SER A 10 19.21 50.07 20.28
C SER A 10 18.12 49.00 20.28
N LEU A 11 17.21 48.99 21.26
CA LEU A 11 16.07 48.06 21.27
C LEU A 11 15.02 48.42 20.20
N TYR A 12 14.76 49.71 19.98
CA TYR A 12 13.84 50.18 18.95
C TYR A 12 14.34 49.85 17.53
N LEU A 13 15.65 49.95 17.28
CA LEU A 13 16.23 49.56 15.99
C LEU A 13 16.18 48.04 15.75
N LEU A 14 16.28 47.24 16.81
CA LEU A 14 16.19 45.78 16.73
C LEU A 14 14.74 45.29 16.50
N VAL A 15 13.75 45.98 17.07
CA VAL A 15 12.32 45.71 16.83
C VAL A 15 11.88 46.22 15.45
N ILE A 16 12.40 47.36 14.98
CA ILE A 16 12.14 47.85 13.61
C ILE A 16 12.79 46.93 12.56
N GLY A 17 13.97 46.36 12.85
CA GLY A 17 14.60 45.35 11.97
C GLY A 17 13.81 44.05 11.84
N LEU A 18 13.00 43.69 12.85
CA LEU A 18 12.07 42.54 12.81
C LEU A 18 10.74 42.84 12.09
N LEU A 19 10.44 44.12 11.83
CA LEU A 19 9.21 44.57 11.18
C LEU A 19 9.41 45.01 9.72
N ILE A 20 10.64 44.94 9.20
CA ILE A 20 10.85 45.06 7.76
C ILE A 20 10.48 43.69 7.18
N PRO A 21 9.39 43.58 6.40
CA PRO A 21 9.18 42.38 5.61
C PRO A 21 10.33 42.36 4.61
N VAL A 22 11.35 41.57 4.92
CA VAL A 22 12.28 41.17 3.87
C VAL A 22 11.40 40.41 2.90
N TRP A 23 11.18 41.01 1.73
CA TRP A 23 10.62 40.32 0.57
C TRP A 23 11.66 39.29 0.14
N VAL A 24 11.87 38.28 0.98
CA VAL A 24 12.56 37.05 0.62
C VAL A 24 11.67 36.45 -0.44
N HIS A 25 12.07 36.64 -1.69
CA HIS A 25 11.60 35.82 -2.77
C HIS A 25 12.16 34.44 -2.46
N ALA A 26 11.44 33.69 -1.63
CA ALA A 26 11.70 32.28 -1.45
C ALA A 26 11.32 31.66 -2.79
N ASP A 27 12.34 31.29 -3.57
CA ASP A 27 12.20 30.15 -4.47
C ASP A 27 11.49 29.05 -3.67
N VAL A 28 10.35 28.59 -4.21
CA VAL A 28 9.43 27.57 -3.69
C VAL A 28 9.87 26.96 -2.36
N SER A 29 9.31 27.47 -1.26
CA SER A 29 9.58 26.93 0.08
C SER A 29 9.23 25.44 0.14
N ASP A 30 10.17 24.61 0.59
CA ASP A 30 9.97 23.18 0.87
C ASP A 30 8.85 22.89 1.90
N PHE A 31 8.41 23.92 2.62
CA PHE A 31 7.38 23.83 3.68
C PHE A 31 6.00 24.32 3.24
N ASN A 32 5.88 24.91 2.04
CA ASN A 32 4.61 25.38 1.53
C ASN A 32 4.02 24.40 0.51
N LEU A 33 2.74 24.54 0.23
CA LEU A 33 2.13 23.88 -0.92
C LEU A 33 2.90 24.28 -2.19
N THR A 34 3.27 23.31 -3.01
CA THR A 34 3.96 23.58 -4.28
C THR A 34 2.98 24.18 -5.30
N PRO A 35 3.37 25.22 -6.05
CA PRO A 35 2.56 25.69 -7.17
C PRO A 35 2.46 24.58 -8.23
N GLY A 36 1.24 24.22 -8.63
CA GLY A 36 1.05 23.21 -9.67
C GLY A 36 1.27 23.76 -11.09
N VAL A 37 1.00 22.94 -12.11
CA VAL A 37 1.27 23.25 -13.52
C VAL A 37 0.03 23.41 -14.39
N THR A 38 -1.15 23.28 -13.78
CA THR A 38 -2.46 23.43 -14.45
C THR A 38 -3.16 24.70 -13.96
N ASP A 39 -4.06 25.27 -14.77
CA ASP A 39 -4.88 26.43 -14.37
C ASP A 39 -5.63 26.19 -13.06
N ILE A 40 -6.18 24.99 -12.88
CA ILE A 40 -6.87 24.59 -11.65
C ILE A 40 -5.90 24.57 -10.47
N SER A 41 -4.73 23.96 -10.62
CA SER A 41 -3.75 23.88 -9.53
C SER A 41 -3.23 25.25 -9.09
N GLN A 42 -3.13 26.20 -10.02
CA GLN A 42 -2.77 27.60 -9.73
C GLN A 42 -3.88 28.32 -8.96
N GLN A 43 -5.15 28.09 -9.30
CA GLN A 43 -6.29 28.60 -8.52
C GLN A 43 -6.33 28.02 -7.10
N VAL A 44 -6.10 26.71 -6.96
CA VAL A 44 -6.03 26.04 -5.65
C VAL A 44 -4.90 26.62 -4.81
N TYR A 45 -3.71 26.82 -5.40
CA TYR A 45 -2.59 27.47 -4.71
C TYR A 45 -2.91 28.91 -4.27
N GLY A 46 -3.54 29.71 -5.15
CA GLY A 46 -3.96 31.07 -4.83
C GLY A 46 -4.99 31.12 -3.69
N LEU A 47 -5.96 30.21 -3.69
CA LEU A 47 -6.92 30.05 -2.59
C LEU A 47 -6.22 29.67 -1.28
N HIS A 48 -5.33 28.68 -1.31
CA HIS A 48 -4.52 28.26 -0.16
C HIS A 48 -3.77 29.46 0.44
N MET A 49 -3.05 30.22 -0.38
CA MET A 49 -2.29 31.38 0.10
C MET A 49 -3.20 32.49 0.66
N THR A 50 -4.36 32.74 0.03
CA THR A 50 -5.33 33.70 0.54
C THR A 50 -5.84 33.31 1.93
N ILE A 51 -6.23 32.04 2.09
CA ILE A 51 -6.71 31.49 3.37
C ILE A 51 -5.59 31.52 4.41
N PHE A 52 -4.37 31.14 4.04
CA PHE A 52 -3.21 31.17 4.90
C PHE A 52 -2.95 32.57 5.47
N TYR A 53 -2.99 33.62 4.65
CA TYR A 53 -2.82 34.99 5.14
C TYR A 53 -3.93 35.45 6.08
N ILE A 54 -5.18 35.04 5.83
CA ILE A 54 -6.31 35.29 6.75
C ILE A 54 -6.03 34.61 8.10
N CYS A 55 -5.62 33.35 8.10
CA CYS A 55 -5.25 32.60 9.30
C CYS A 55 -4.10 33.27 10.06
N CYS A 56 -3.04 33.73 9.37
CA CYS A 56 -1.96 34.48 9.99
C CYS A 56 -2.46 35.78 10.64
N GLY A 57 -3.37 36.50 10.00
CA GLY A 57 -3.99 37.71 10.57
C GLY A 57 -4.79 37.42 11.84
N ILE A 58 -5.64 36.38 11.81
CA ILE A 58 -6.42 35.95 12.98
C ILE A 58 -5.47 35.50 14.11
N ALA A 59 -4.46 34.70 13.80
CA ALA A 59 -3.48 34.24 14.77
C ALA A 59 -2.74 35.42 15.41
N ALA A 60 -2.30 36.41 14.64
CA ALA A 60 -1.65 37.61 15.17
C ALA A 60 -2.56 38.39 16.13
N VAL A 61 -3.86 38.51 15.83
CA VAL A 61 -4.83 39.16 16.71
C VAL A 61 -5.04 38.36 18.00
N VAL A 62 -5.30 37.05 17.88
CA VAL A 62 -5.57 36.17 19.04
C VAL A 62 -4.35 36.08 19.95
N PHE A 63 -3.18 35.72 19.40
CA PHE A 63 -1.95 35.65 20.17
C PHE A 63 -1.54 37.02 20.70
N GLY A 64 -1.77 38.11 19.96
CA GLY A 64 -1.55 39.47 20.43
C GLY A 64 -2.37 39.82 21.67
N ILE A 65 -3.67 39.52 21.66
CA ILE A 65 -4.57 39.73 22.81
C ILE A 65 -4.17 38.83 23.98
N MET A 66 -3.84 37.56 23.73
CA MET A 66 -3.39 36.64 24.76
C MET A 66 -2.07 37.11 25.41
N LEU A 67 -1.07 37.49 24.60
CA LEU A 67 0.21 38.02 25.09
C LEU A 67 0.00 39.32 25.87
N TYR A 68 -0.84 40.22 25.37
CA TYR A 68 -1.23 41.43 26.10
C TYR A 68 -1.83 41.08 27.46
N SER A 69 -2.75 40.11 27.51
CA SER A 69 -3.39 39.67 28.74
C SER A 69 -2.39 39.08 29.74
N LEU A 70 -1.52 38.17 29.28
CA LEU A 70 -0.46 37.55 30.09
C LEU A 70 0.54 38.58 30.65
N ILE A 71 0.81 39.67 29.91
CA ILE A 71 1.76 40.71 30.33
C ILE A 71 1.09 41.75 31.24
N LYS A 72 -0.15 42.15 30.95
CA LYS A 72 -0.84 43.25 31.61
C LYS A 72 -1.64 42.82 32.84
N HIS A 73 -2.35 41.70 32.77
CA HIS A 73 -3.27 41.22 33.80
C HIS A 73 -2.62 40.19 34.74
N ARG A 74 -1.29 40.08 34.74
CA ARG A 74 -0.53 39.19 35.60
C ARG A 74 -0.61 39.61 37.08
N LYS A 75 -0.97 38.67 37.97
CA LYS A 75 -1.04 38.88 39.43
C LYS A 75 0.23 39.51 40.02
N SER A 76 1.41 39.11 39.54
CA SER A 76 2.69 39.66 40.05
C SER A 76 2.93 41.13 39.74
N LYS A 77 2.14 41.75 38.84
CA LYS A 77 2.13 43.21 38.61
C LYS A 77 1.08 43.94 39.46
N GLY A 78 0.42 43.26 40.39
CA GLY A 78 -0.65 43.84 41.21
C GLY A 78 -1.96 44.06 40.44
N ALA A 79 -2.18 43.35 39.33
CA ALA A 79 -3.43 43.43 38.59
C ALA A 79 -4.60 42.91 39.45
N VAL A 80 -5.63 43.74 39.60
CA VAL A 80 -6.89 43.40 40.28
C VAL A 80 -7.92 42.98 39.22
N PRO A 81 -8.63 41.85 39.39
CA PRO A 81 -9.63 41.42 38.42
C PRO A 81 -10.80 42.40 38.34
N ALA A 82 -11.33 42.59 37.14
CA ALA A 82 -12.57 43.34 36.93
C ALA A 82 -13.79 42.45 37.21
N ASN A 83 -14.94 43.06 37.53
CA ASN A 83 -16.18 42.36 37.95
C ASN A 83 -17.28 42.38 36.87
N PHE A 84 -16.93 42.31 35.59
CA PHE A 84 -17.92 42.15 34.52
C PHE A 84 -18.04 40.67 34.12
N HIS A 85 -19.23 40.27 33.65
CA HIS A 85 -19.49 38.89 33.25
C HIS A 85 -19.70 38.72 31.74
N GLU A 86 -20.19 39.75 31.05
CA GLU A 86 -20.47 39.69 29.61
C GLU A 86 -20.42 41.09 28.96
N SER A 87 -20.38 41.10 27.63
CA SER A 87 -20.59 42.29 26.84
C SER A 87 -21.31 41.91 25.54
N THR A 88 -22.63 42.08 25.48
CA THR A 88 -23.44 41.78 24.29
C THR A 88 -22.88 42.42 23.01
N LYS A 89 -22.26 43.60 23.12
CA LYS A 89 -21.61 44.27 21.98
C LYS A 89 -20.41 43.50 21.45
N VAL A 90 -19.56 42.98 22.34
CA VAL A 90 -18.38 42.17 21.96
C VAL A 90 -18.84 40.82 21.42
N GLU A 91 -19.87 40.22 22.05
CA GLU A 91 -20.49 38.98 21.60
C GLU A 91 -21.01 39.06 20.16
N ILE A 92 -21.72 40.15 19.84
CA ILE A 92 -22.20 40.39 18.47
C ILE A 92 -21.00 40.58 17.53
N LEU A 93 -19.99 41.37 17.92
CA LEU A 93 -18.85 41.68 17.07
C LEU A 93 -18.05 40.43 16.70
N TRP A 94 -17.71 39.58 17.67
CA TRP A 94 -16.94 38.36 17.42
C TRP A 94 -17.75 37.24 16.76
N THR A 95 -19.06 37.40 16.63
CA THR A 95 -19.92 36.47 15.91
C THR A 95 -20.06 36.90 14.46
N VAL A 96 -20.32 38.18 14.23
CA VAL A 96 -20.49 38.76 12.89
C VAL A 96 -19.19 38.77 12.10
N ILE A 97 -18.04 39.08 12.73
CA ILE A 97 -16.75 39.14 12.01
C ILE A 97 -16.37 37.78 11.41
N PRO A 98 -16.30 36.66 12.17
CA PRO A 98 -16.01 35.35 11.59
C PRO A 98 -17.03 34.92 10.54
N PHE A 99 -18.32 35.21 10.76
CA PHE A 99 -19.36 34.92 9.78
C PHE A 99 -19.10 35.61 8.43
N LEU A 100 -18.76 36.90 8.44
CA LEU A 100 -18.44 37.64 7.22
C LEU A 100 -17.16 37.13 6.55
N ILE A 101 -16.13 36.78 7.33
CA ILE A 101 -14.89 36.18 6.81
C ILE A 101 -15.19 34.89 6.04
N LEU A 102 -16.03 34.00 6.60
CA LEU A 102 -16.41 32.75 5.94
C LEU A 102 -17.18 32.98 4.63
N ILE A 103 -18.09 33.94 4.58
CA ILE A 103 -18.82 34.28 3.35
C ILE A 103 -17.86 34.73 2.25
N VAL A 104 -16.92 35.60 2.58
CA VAL A 104 -15.94 36.12 1.61
C VAL A 104 -15.05 34.99 1.08
N MET A 105 -14.67 34.04 1.93
CA MET A 105 -13.86 32.88 1.54
C MET A 105 -14.63 31.87 0.68
N ALA A 106 -15.93 31.69 0.92
CA ALA A 106 -16.74 30.67 0.25
C ALA A 106 -16.91 30.93 -1.26
N VAL A 107 -17.12 32.18 -1.67
CA VAL A 107 -17.43 32.53 -3.07
C VAL A 107 -16.33 32.09 -4.06
N PRO A 108 -15.04 32.47 -3.90
CA PRO A 108 -14.00 32.03 -4.82
C PRO A 108 -13.73 30.51 -4.70
N ALA A 109 -13.83 29.94 -3.49
CA ALA A 109 -13.65 28.50 -3.28
C ALA A 109 -14.70 27.66 -4.04
N THR A 110 -15.98 28.04 -3.98
CA THR A 110 -17.05 27.35 -4.72
C THR A 110 -16.86 27.43 -6.23
N LYS A 111 -16.40 28.58 -6.76
CA LYS A 111 -16.13 28.71 -8.20
C LYS A 111 -15.03 27.76 -8.66
N THR A 112 -13.92 27.68 -7.92
CA THR A 112 -12.83 26.75 -8.24
C THR A 112 -13.29 25.30 -8.10
N LEU A 113 -14.05 24.96 -7.06
CA LEU A 113 -14.59 23.61 -6.87
C LEU A 113 -15.51 23.18 -8.03
N VAL A 114 -16.40 24.06 -8.50
CA VAL A 114 -17.27 23.76 -9.65
C VAL A 114 -16.45 23.53 -10.91
N ALA A 115 -15.40 24.32 -11.16
CA ALA A 115 -14.52 24.11 -12.30
C ALA A 115 -13.73 22.79 -12.19
N MET A 116 -13.29 22.42 -10.98
CA MET A 116 -12.60 21.15 -10.71
C MET A 116 -13.47 19.92 -11.00
N GLU A 117 -14.77 20.00 -10.72
CA GLU A 117 -15.71 18.88 -10.88
C GLU A 117 -16.45 18.88 -12.23
N ASP A 118 -16.03 19.68 -13.21
CA ASP A 118 -16.59 19.67 -14.58
C ASP A 118 -15.73 18.84 -15.54
N PRO A 119 -16.03 17.55 -15.78
CA PRO A 119 -15.28 16.69 -16.70
C PRO A 119 -15.70 16.85 -18.17
N SER A 120 -16.68 17.70 -18.47
CA SER A 120 -17.27 17.79 -19.82
C SER A 120 -16.24 18.22 -20.89
N GLN A 121 -16.51 17.87 -22.16
CA GLN A 121 -15.64 18.21 -23.30
C GLN A 121 -14.22 17.65 -23.19
N SER A 122 -14.05 16.45 -22.63
CA SER A 122 -12.76 15.75 -22.62
C SER A 122 -12.44 15.13 -23.98
N GLU A 123 -11.21 15.28 -24.44
CA GLU A 123 -10.72 14.73 -25.72
C GLU A 123 -10.15 13.32 -25.58
N LEU A 124 -9.73 12.96 -24.37
CA LEU A 124 -9.20 11.65 -24.01
C LEU A 124 -9.82 11.19 -22.70
N THR A 125 -10.25 9.93 -22.64
CA THR A 125 -10.71 9.29 -21.39
C THR A 125 -9.81 8.10 -21.08
N ILE A 126 -9.30 8.06 -19.85
CA ILE A 126 -8.44 6.99 -19.35
C ILE A 126 -9.07 6.42 -18.08
N GLN A 127 -9.28 5.11 -18.04
CA GLN A 127 -9.59 4.42 -16.80
C GLN A 127 -8.31 4.24 -15.99
N VAL A 128 -8.38 4.57 -14.70
CA VAL A 128 -7.33 4.34 -13.73
C VAL A 128 -7.89 3.37 -12.70
N THR A 129 -7.34 2.16 -12.66
CA THR A 129 -7.73 1.15 -11.67
C THR A 129 -6.61 0.94 -10.65
N GLY A 130 -6.93 1.09 -9.36
CA GLY A 130 -6.02 0.76 -8.27
C GLY A 130 -6.08 -0.74 -7.94
N SER A 131 -4.92 -1.33 -7.67
CA SER A 131 -4.80 -2.67 -7.08
C SER A 131 -3.59 -2.70 -6.15
N GLN A 132 -3.54 -3.58 -5.17
CA GLN A 132 -2.39 -3.77 -4.27
C GLN A 132 -1.19 -4.35 -5.04
N TRP A 133 -0.08 -3.64 -5.24
CA TRP A 133 0.18 -2.19 -5.09
C TRP A 133 0.75 -1.65 -6.42
N LYS A 134 -0.15 -1.32 -7.34
CA LYS A 134 0.11 -0.89 -8.73
C LYS A 134 -1.09 -0.15 -9.29
N TRP A 135 -0.89 0.50 -10.44
CA TRP A 135 -1.95 1.18 -11.18
C TRP A 135 -2.14 0.54 -12.54
N HIS A 136 -3.39 0.33 -12.94
CA HIS A 136 -3.75 -0.10 -14.29
C HIS A 136 -4.34 1.08 -15.07
N TYR A 137 -3.79 1.34 -16.25
CA TYR A 137 -4.26 2.41 -17.13
C TYR A 137 -4.86 1.82 -18.38
N LYS A 138 -6.10 2.20 -18.70
CA LYS A 138 -6.80 1.79 -19.92
C LYS A 138 -7.29 2.99 -20.71
N TYR A 139 -6.86 3.12 -21.96
CA TYR A 139 -7.24 4.20 -22.86
C TYR A 139 -8.51 3.79 -23.61
N PHE A 140 -9.63 4.45 -23.31
CA PHE A 140 -10.92 4.11 -23.89
C PHE A 140 -10.90 4.23 -25.42
N ASP A 141 -11.49 3.24 -26.09
CA ASP A 141 -11.59 3.16 -27.55
C ASP A 141 -10.24 3.20 -28.29
N LYS A 142 -9.12 3.01 -27.59
CA LYS A 142 -7.78 2.97 -28.17
C LYS A 142 -7.18 1.58 -28.22
N GLY A 143 -7.69 0.61 -27.46
CA GLY A 143 -7.10 -0.74 -27.40
C GLY A 143 -5.71 -0.75 -26.75
N VAL A 144 -5.42 0.23 -25.91
CA VAL A 144 -4.15 0.35 -25.17
C VAL A 144 -4.47 0.27 -23.69
N GLU A 145 -3.88 -0.71 -23.00
CA GLU A 145 -3.91 -0.81 -21.55
C GLU A 145 -2.64 -1.45 -20.99
N PHE A 146 -2.24 -1.06 -19.78
CA PHE A 146 -1.05 -1.61 -19.13
C PHE A 146 -1.02 -1.32 -17.64
N PHE A 147 -0.33 -2.20 -16.90
CA PHE A 147 0.01 -1.97 -15.51
C PHE A 147 1.28 -1.14 -15.37
N SER A 148 1.29 -0.29 -14.35
CA SER A 148 2.38 0.57 -13.91
C SER A 148 2.76 0.17 -12.49
N LEU A 149 3.99 -0.32 -12.31
CA LEU A 149 4.54 -0.82 -11.06
C LEU A 149 5.74 0.02 -10.64
N LEU A 150 6.03 0.05 -9.34
CA LEU A 150 7.24 0.66 -8.81
C LEU A 150 8.49 0.07 -9.46
N SER A 151 9.37 0.92 -9.97
CA SER A 151 10.65 0.50 -10.58
C SER A 151 11.85 0.61 -9.64
N THR A 152 11.67 1.11 -8.41
CA THR A 152 12.75 1.21 -7.43
C THR A 152 13.34 -0.19 -7.13
N PRO A 153 14.66 -0.39 -7.29
CA PRO A 153 15.28 -1.68 -7.04
C PRO A 153 15.14 -2.14 -5.59
N GLN A 154 14.97 -3.46 -5.40
CA GLN A 154 14.91 -4.06 -4.06
C GLN A 154 16.16 -3.81 -3.23
N ALA A 155 17.33 -3.68 -3.87
CA ALA A 155 18.57 -3.35 -3.18
C ALA A 155 18.53 -1.95 -2.53
N GLN A 156 17.91 -0.97 -3.18
CA GLN A 156 17.70 0.36 -2.58
C GLN A 156 16.67 0.34 -1.44
N ILE A 157 15.62 -0.47 -1.58
CA ILE A 157 14.57 -0.63 -0.55
C ILE A 157 15.13 -1.29 0.72
N LYS A 158 16.04 -2.26 0.56
CA LYS A 158 16.68 -2.98 1.66
C LYS A 158 17.94 -2.30 2.20
N ASP A 159 18.15 -1.03 1.85
CA ASP A 159 19.33 -0.23 2.22
C ASP A 159 20.68 -0.88 1.84
N ALA A 160 20.68 -1.76 0.82
CA ALA A 160 21.88 -2.39 0.28
C ALA A 160 22.55 -1.54 -0.82
N GLU A 161 21.83 -0.56 -1.39
CA GLU A 161 22.31 0.42 -2.36
C GLU A 161 21.87 1.83 -1.98
N ALA A 162 22.60 2.84 -2.48
CA ALA A 162 22.25 4.24 -2.27
C ALA A 162 20.90 4.58 -2.92
N LYS A 163 20.08 5.34 -2.21
CA LYS A 163 18.78 5.82 -2.68
C LYS A 163 18.98 6.98 -3.66
N GLY A 164 18.36 6.89 -4.83
CA GLY A 164 18.37 7.97 -5.83
C GLY A 164 17.45 9.14 -5.46
N GLU A 165 17.49 10.20 -6.27
CA GLU A 165 16.64 11.40 -6.10
C GLU A 165 15.14 11.06 -6.11
N ASN A 166 14.72 10.17 -7.01
CA ASN A 166 13.33 9.75 -7.17
C ASN A 166 13.05 8.39 -6.50
N TYR A 167 13.73 8.10 -5.39
CA TYR A 167 13.49 6.87 -4.61
C TYR A 167 12.00 6.74 -4.24
N LEU A 168 11.39 5.60 -4.60
CA LEU A 168 9.95 5.31 -4.44
C LEU A 168 8.99 6.18 -5.27
N LEU A 169 9.50 6.93 -6.26
CA LEU A 169 8.70 7.84 -7.09
C LEU A 169 8.76 7.51 -8.59
N GLU A 170 9.38 6.41 -8.96
CA GLU A 170 9.49 5.95 -10.36
C GLU A 170 8.69 4.68 -10.61
N VAL A 171 8.21 4.55 -11.84
CA VAL A 171 7.51 3.36 -12.33
C VAL A 171 8.20 2.76 -13.55
N ASP A 172 7.84 1.53 -13.89
CA ASP A 172 8.32 0.85 -15.10
C ASP A 172 7.62 1.35 -16.38
N LYS A 173 6.33 1.69 -16.28
CA LYS A 173 5.50 2.19 -17.39
C LYS A 173 4.69 3.42 -16.95
N PRO A 174 5.13 4.64 -17.28
CA PRO A 174 4.39 5.84 -16.91
C PRO A 174 3.08 5.98 -17.71
N LEU A 175 2.09 6.64 -17.10
CA LEU A 175 0.91 7.10 -17.80
C LEU A 175 1.31 8.20 -18.80
N VAL A 176 0.90 8.13 -20.06
CA VAL A 176 1.28 9.11 -21.08
C VAL A 176 0.04 9.91 -21.49
N ILE A 177 0.12 11.23 -21.45
CA ILE A 177 -0.98 12.12 -21.85
C ILE A 177 -0.49 13.24 -22.78
N PRO A 178 -1.36 13.77 -23.65
CA PRO A 178 -1.03 14.92 -24.47
C PRO A 178 -1.09 16.23 -23.67
N ALA A 179 -0.15 17.14 -23.94
CA ALA A 179 -0.25 18.53 -23.52
C ALA A 179 -1.44 19.22 -24.21
N ASN A 180 -1.96 20.28 -23.59
CA ASN A 180 -3.01 21.18 -24.12
C ASN A 180 -4.39 20.55 -24.41
N ARG A 181 -4.56 19.24 -24.25
CA ARG A 181 -5.85 18.55 -24.38
C ARG A 181 -6.43 18.22 -23.01
N LYS A 182 -7.77 18.26 -22.89
CA LYS A 182 -8.46 17.89 -21.65
C LYS A 182 -8.56 16.37 -21.54
N VAL A 183 -7.92 15.80 -20.51
CA VAL A 183 -7.94 14.36 -20.21
C VAL A 183 -8.86 14.10 -19.02
N ARG A 184 -9.83 13.21 -19.21
CA ARG A 184 -10.73 12.72 -18.16
C ARG A 184 -10.21 11.39 -17.62
N PHE A 185 -10.18 11.27 -16.31
CA PHE A 185 -9.84 10.04 -15.59
C PHE A 185 -11.11 9.43 -14.99
N LEU A 186 -11.32 8.14 -15.23
CA LEU A 186 -12.34 7.34 -14.57
C LEU A 186 -11.62 6.43 -13.56
N MET A 187 -11.82 6.66 -12.28
CA MET A 187 -11.06 6.02 -11.21
C MET A 187 -11.91 4.97 -10.48
N THR A 188 -11.38 3.76 -10.36
CA THR A 188 -12.00 2.63 -9.63
C THR A 188 -10.90 1.77 -9.00
N SER A 189 -11.28 0.75 -8.24
CA SER A 189 -10.34 -0.25 -7.69
C SER A 189 -10.86 -1.66 -7.86
N ASP A 190 -9.94 -2.63 -7.96
CA ASP A 190 -10.24 -4.06 -8.01
C ASP A 190 -10.26 -4.72 -6.62
N ASP A 191 -9.74 -4.05 -5.58
CA ASP A 191 -9.58 -4.64 -4.25
C ASP A 191 -10.04 -3.74 -3.08
N VAL A 192 -9.18 -2.85 -2.59
CA VAL A 192 -9.40 -1.92 -1.48
C VAL A 192 -9.46 -0.48 -1.98
N ILE A 193 -9.75 0.48 -1.12
CA ILE A 193 -9.72 1.88 -1.52
C ILE A 193 -8.26 2.31 -1.74
N HIS A 194 -8.01 2.96 -2.88
CA HIS A 194 -6.77 3.69 -3.18
C HIS A 194 -7.10 5.17 -3.44
N SER A 195 -6.10 6.02 -3.63
CA SER A 195 -6.35 7.40 -4.10
C SER A 195 -5.26 7.82 -5.06
N TRP A 196 -5.65 8.10 -6.30
CA TRP A 196 -4.71 8.52 -7.33
C TRP A 196 -4.45 10.02 -7.17
N TRP A 197 -3.20 10.38 -6.88
CA TRP A 197 -2.82 11.75 -6.60
C TRP A 197 -1.61 12.19 -7.41
N VAL A 198 -1.78 13.25 -8.20
CA VAL A 198 -0.68 13.99 -8.83
C VAL A 198 -0.71 15.43 -8.33
N PRO A 199 0.12 15.80 -7.34
CA PRO A 199 0.09 17.12 -6.70
C PRO A 199 0.22 18.28 -7.70
N ALA A 200 1.11 18.13 -8.69
CA ALA A 200 1.34 19.15 -9.72
C ALA A 200 0.08 19.48 -10.53
N PHE A 201 -0.90 18.57 -10.61
CA PHE A 201 -2.15 18.80 -11.32
C PHE A 201 -3.28 19.29 -10.41
N ALA A 202 -3.07 19.27 -9.07
CA ALA A 202 -4.11 19.38 -8.07
C ALA A 202 -5.25 18.36 -8.25
N VAL A 203 -4.92 17.18 -8.78
CA VAL A 203 -5.86 16.06 -8.96
C VAL A 203 -5.58 15.02 -7.89
N LYS A 204 -6.52 14.85 -6.96
CA LYS A 204 -6.60 13.75 -5.99
C LYS A 204 -8.01 13.21 -6.01
N LYS A 205 -8.20 11.93 -6.32
CA LYS A 205 -9.52 11.31 -6.26
C LYS A 205 -9.37 9.85 -5.90
N ASP A 206 -10.31 9.37 -5.09
CA ASP A 206 -10.25 8.02 -4.55
C ASP A 206 -10.71 7.02 -5.61
N ALA A 207 -10.03 5.89 -5.65
CA ALA A 207 -10.30 4.73 -6.48
C ALA A 207 -11.03 3.71 -5.60
N ASN A 208 -12.36 3.64 -5.76
CA ASN A 208 -13.23 2.91 -4.83
C ASN A 208 -13.75 1.63 -5.50
N PRO A 209 -13.63 0.46 -4.85
CA PRO A 209 -14.24 -0.77 -5.38
C PRO A 209 -15.74 -0.60 -5.60
N GLY A 210 -16.22 -0.93 -6.79
CA GLY A 210 -17.66 -0.86 -7.15
C GLY A 210 -18.18 0.53 -7.52
N PHE A 211 -17.35 1.57 -7.55
CA PHE A 211 -17.74 2.92 -7.97
C PHE A 211 -16.74 3.51 -8.97
N ILE A 212 -17.24 4.29 -9.92
CA ILE A 212 -16.40 5.08 -10.82
C ILE A 212 -16.45 6.54 -10.37
N ASN A 213 -15.32 7.05 -9.92
CA ASN A 213 -15.12 8.47 -9.65
C ASN A 213 -14.51 9.15 -10.86
N GLU A 214 -14.89 10.41 -11.12
CA GLU A 214 -14.31 11.20 -12.21
C GLU A 214 -13.35 12.27 -11.69
N ALA A 215 -12.30 12.51 -12.46
CA ALA A 215 -11.44 13.69 -12.33
C ALA A 215 -10.96 14.08 -13.73
N TRP A 216 -10.37 15.27 -13.87
CA TRP A 216 -9.78 15.69 -15.15
C TRP A 216 -8.54 16.54 -14.95
N THR A 217 -7.71 16.59 -15.99
CA THR A 217 -6.58 17.53 -16.06
C THR A 217 -6.43 18.09 -17.47
N LYS A 218 -5.80 19.25 -17.56
CA LYS A 218 -5.26 19.82 -18.79
C LYS A 218 -3.91 20.43 -18.43
N VAL A 219 -2.85 19.89 -19.03
CA VAL A 219 -1.48 20.27 -18.71
C VAL A 219 -0.87 20.96 -19.93
N ASP A 220 -0.37 22.18 -19.77
CA ASP A 220 0.10 22.96 -20.92
C ASP A 220 1.56 22.69 -21.28
N LYS A 221 2.36 22.22 -20.30
CA LYS A 221 3.79 22.02 -20.44
C LYS A 221 4.12 20.53 -20.50
N PRO A 222 4.80 20.06 -21.57
CA PRO A 222 5.38 18.73 -21.60
C PRO A 222 6.39 18.51 -20.47
N GLY A 223 6.50 17.27 -19.99
CA GLY A 223 7.42 16.86 -18.94
C GLY A 223 6.89 15.71 -18.09
N THR A 224 7.73 15.26 -17.15
CA THR A 224 7.42 14.18 -16.20
C THR A 224 6.85 14.74 -14.90
N TYR A 225 5.69 14.24 -14.49
CA TYR A 225 5.03 14.61 -13.24
C TYR A 225 4.85 13.39 -12.35
N ARG A 226 5.16 13.55 -11.06
CA ARG A 226 5.15 12.46 -10.08
C ARG A 226 4.01 12.63 -9.09
N GLY A 227 3.53 11.50 -8.61
CA GLY A 227 2.42 11.36 -7.68
C GLY A 227 2.54 10.08 -6.87
N GLN A 228 1.61 9.87 -5.95
CA GLN A 228 1.60 8.70 -5.07
C GLN A 228 0.17 8.25 -4.77
N CYS A 229 0.01 7.04 -4.24
CA CYS A 229 -1.24 6.66 -3.59
C CYS A 229 -1.46 7.50 -2.33
N ALA A 230 -2.64 8.10 -2.20
CA ALA A 230 -2.99 9.02 -1.12
C ALA A 230 -4.10 8.51 -0.19
N GLU A 231 -4.38 7.20 -0.22
CA GLU A 231 -5.30 6.52 0.71
C GLU A 231 -4.65 5.21 1.18
N LEU A 232 -4.71 4.94 2.50
CA LEU A 232 -4.02 3.80 3.10
C LEU A 232 -4.60 2.47 2.59
N CYS A 233 -3.82 1.78 1.77
CA CYS A 233 -4.25 0.56 1.07
C CYS A 233 -3.45 -0.71 1.47
N GLY A 234 -2.78 -0.71 2.62
CA GLY A 234 -2.08 -1.88 3.17
C GLY A 234 -0.55 -1.72 3.27
N LYS A 235 0.16 -2.85 3.42
CA LYS A 235 1.58 -2.88 3.83
C LYS A 235 2.50 -2.08 2.90
N ASP A 236 2.28 -2.16 1.58
CA ASP A 236 3.12 -1.48 0.60
C ASP A 236 2.44 -0.20 0.04
N HIS A 237 1.56 0.43 0.83
CA HIS A 237 0.91 1.70 0.47
C HIS A 237 1.90 2.76 -0.02
N GLY A 238 3.07 2.86 0.61
CA GLY A 238 4.15 3.79 0.22
C GLY A 238 4.95 3.40 -1.03
N PHE A 239 4.61 2.29 -1.71
CA PHE A 239 5.39 1.69 -2.81
C PHE A 239 4.59 1.56 -4.11
N MET A 240 3.54 2.37 -4.29
CA MET A 240 2.77 2.44 -5.55
C MET A 240 2.67 3.87 -6.08
N PRO A 241 3.79 4.43 -6.58
CA PRO A 241 3.83 5.78 -7.12
C PRO A 241 3.05 5.90 -8.43
N VAL A 242 2.82 7.14 -8.83
CA VAL A 242 2.27 7.54 -10.11
C VAL A 242 3.32 8.35 -10.85
N VAL A 243 3.56 8.03 -12.11
CA VAL A 243 4.33 8.89 -13.01
C VAL A 243 3.47 9.16 -14.24
N VAL A 244 3.39 10.45 -14.60
CA VAL A 244 2.69 10.93 -15.78
C VAL A 244 3.69 11.62 -16.69
N GLU A 245 3.88 11.08 -17.89
CA GLU A 245 4.62 11.71 -18.97
C GLU A 245 3.65 12.53 -19.82
N VAL A 246 3.86 13.84 -19.83
CA VAL A 246 3.09 14.76 -20.68
C VAL A 246 3.91 15.02 -21.93
N LEU A 247 3.42 14.57 -23.08
CA LEU A 247 4.08 14.77 -24.37
C LEU A 247 3.47 15.94 -25.12
N ALA A 248 4.21 16.51 -26.08
CA ALA A 248 3.60 17.38 -27.07
C ALA A 248 2.52 16.58 -27.84
N GLU A 249 1.48 17.26 -28.31
CA GLU A 249 0.32 16.60 -28.94
C GLU A 249 0.70 15.65 -30.09
N ALA A 250 1.62 16.08 -30.96
CA ALA A 250 2.09 15.25 -32.08
C ALA A 250 2.89 14.02 -31.61
N ASP A 251 3.71 14.17 -30.56
CA ASP A 251 4.49 13.07 -30.00
C ASP A 251 3.58 12.06 -29.27
N PHE A 252 2.54 12.55 -28.61
CA PHE A 252 1.49 11.69 -28.04
C PHE A 252 0.76 10.90 -29.12
N ASP A 253 0.35 11.54 -30.21
CA ASP A 253 -0.38 10.88 -31.28
C ASP A 253 0.49 9.77 -31.95
N ASN A 254 1.79 10.02 -32.13
CA ASN A 254 2.76 9.00 -32.58
C ASN A 254 2.92 7.87 -31.57
N TRP A 255 3.15 8.21 -30.30
CA TRP A 255 3.27 7.22 -29.22
C TRP A 255 2.03 6.33 -29.14
N LEU A 256 0.84 6.91 -29.26
CA LEU A 256 -0.42 6.18 -29.21
C LEU A 256 -0.53 5.21 -30.39
N ALA A 257 -0.16 5.62 -31.61
CA ALA A 257 -0.15 4.74 -32.78
C ALA A 257 0.81 3.55 -32.59
N ASP A 258 2.01 3.81 -32.05
CA ASP A 258 2.98 2.75 -31.75
C ASP A 258 2.45 1.77 -30.71
N GLN A 259 1.81 2.26 -29.64
CA GLN A 259 1.19 1.40 -28.62
C GLN A 259 0.04 0.56 -29.20
N GLN A 260 -0.78 1.14 -30.08
CA GLN A 260 -1.87 0.43 -30.74
C GLN A 260 -1.35 -0.69 -31.63
N GLN A 261 -0.28 -0.44 -32.38
CA GLN A 261 0.37 -1.45 -33.19
C GLN A 261 0.95 -2.57 -32.32
N ALA A 262 1.68 -2.23 -31.26
CA ALA A 262 2.27 -3.21 -30.35
C ALA A 262 1.19 -4.08 -29.67
N ALA A 263 0.07 -3.48 -29.26
CA ALA A 263 -1.06 -4.21 -28.69
C ALA A 263 -1.68 -5.19 -29.70
N ALA A 264 -1.88 -4.76 -30.95
CA ALA A 264 -2.40 -5.62 -32.01
C ALA A 264 -1.45 -6.78 -32.35
N GLU A 265 -0.14 -6.54 -32.36
CA GLU A 265 0.87 -7.58 -32.56
C GLU A 265 0.90 -8.58 -31.39
N ALA A 266 0.79 -8.10 -30.15
CA ALA A 266 0.73 -8.94 -28.96
C ALA A 266 -0.55 -9.81 -28.94
N GLU A 267 -1.70 -9.24 -29.31
CA GLU A 267 -2.95 -9.98 -29.44
C GLU A 267 -2.86 -11.05 -30.54
N ALA A 268 -2.29 -10.71 -31.69
CA ALA A 268 -2.06 -11.67 -32.77
C ALA A 268 -1.12 -12.82 -32.33
N ALA A 269 -0.06 -12.51 -31.59
CA ALA A 269 0.85 -13.51 -31.04
C ALA A 269 0.17 -14.39 -29.98
N ALA A 270 -0.63 -13.80 -29.09
CA ALA A 270 -1.42 -14.54 -28.11
C ALA A 270 -2.40 -15.49 -28.80
N ASN A 271 -3.12 -15.03 -29.83
CA ASN A 271 -4.04 -15.84 -30.62
C ASN A 271 -3.31 -16.96 -31.40
N ALA A 272 -2.11 -16.70 -31.91
CA ALA A 272 -1.29 -17.73 -32.54
C ALA A 272 -0.88 -18.82 -31.52
N SER A 273 -0.55 -18.42 -30.29
CA SER A 273 -0.17 -19.33 -29.21
C SER A 273 -1.29 -20.27 -28.77
N LEU A 274 -2.56 -19.93 -29.04
CA LEU A 274 -3.71 -20.80 -28.72
C LEU A 274 -3.66 -22.15 -29.44
N ASN A 275 -2.96 -22.23 -30.58
CA ASN A 275 -2.80 -23.47 -31.33
C ASN A 275 -1.50 -24.21 -30.99
N GLU A 276 -0.67 -23.68 -30.09
CA GLU A 276 0.53 -24.36 -29.61
C GLU A 276 0.17 -25.46 -28.62
N THR A 277 0.95 -26.53 -28.63
CA THR A 277 0.88 -27.58 -27.60
C THR A 277 2.15 -27.52 -26.77
N LEU A 278 2.02 -27.12 -25.52
CA LEU A 278 3.13 -27.04 -24.57
C LEU A 278 3.48 -28.44 -24.07
N THR A 279 4.78 -28.72 -24.00
CA THR A 279 5.29 -29.91 -23.29
C THR A 279 5.32 -29.68 -21.78
N MET A 280 5.42 -30.76 -20.99
CA MET A 280 5.55 -30.65 -19.52
C MET A 280 6.80 -29.85 -19.13
N GLU A 281 7.93 -30.09 -19.80
CA GLU A 281 9.19 -29.40 -19.51
C GLU A 281 9.08 -27.89 -19.75
N GLU A 282 8.52 -27.48 -20.88
CA GLU A 282 8.29 -26.07 -21.21
C GLU A 282 7.30 -25.43 -20.23
N SER A 283 6.20 -26.13 -19.92
CA SER A 283 5.16 -25.63 -19.01
C SER A 283 5.69 -25.45 -17.59
N MET A 284 6.49 -26.40 -17.09
CA MET A 284 7.11 -26.30 -15.77
C MET A 284 8.15 -25.18 -15.73
N THR A 285 8.96 -25.02 -16.77
CA THR A 285 10.01 -23.97 -16.81
C THR A 285 9.41 -22.56 -16.90
N LEU A 286 8.49 -22.35 -17.84
CA LEU A 286 7.82 -21.06 -18.00
C LEU A 286 6.90 -20.79 -16.80
N GLY A 287 6.16 -21.79 -16.35
CA GLY A 287 5.24 -21.69 -15.23
C GLY A 287 5.94 -21.35 -13.92
N GLU A 288 7.12 -21.94 -13.65
CA GLU A 288 7.95 -21.57 -12.50
C GLU A 288 8.37 -20.10 -12.53
N SER A 289 8.79 -19.63 -13.71
CA SER A 289 9.20 -18.24 -13.90
C SER A 289 8.04 -17.27 -13.65
N VAL A 290 6.87 -17.55 -14.23
CA VAL A 290 5.65 -16.76 -14.03
C VAL A 290 5.20 -16.82 -12.57
N TYR A 291 5.20 -18.00 -11.95
CA TYR A 291 4.83 -18.20 -10.56
C TYR A 291 5.68 -17.34 -9.62
N ASN A 292 7.00 -17.43 -9.75
CA ASN A 292 7.93 -16.67 -8.91
C ASN A 292 7.78 -15.15 -9.11
N ALA A 293 7.48 -14.72 -10.34
CA ALA A 293 7.32 -13.31 -10.66
C ALA A 293 5.97 -12.73 -10.19
N ARG A 294 4.89 -13.52 -10.19
CA ARG A 294 3.51 -12.99 -10.05
C ARG A 294 2.74 -13.58 -8.86
N CYS A 295 2.92 -14.86 -8.56
CA CYS A 295 2.10 -15.59 -7.60
C CYS A 295 2.79 -15.72 -6.23
N ALA A 296 4.12 -15.88 -6.23
CA ALA A 296 4.91 -16.21 -5.05
C ALA A 296 4.89 -15.13 -3.95
N ALA A 297 4.56 -13.88 -4.29
CA ALA A 297 4.40 -12.81 -3.29
C ALA A 297 3.26 -13.09 -2.30
N CYS A 298 2.21 -13.78 -2.75
CA CYS A 298 1.06 -14.17 -1.92
C CYS A 298 1.09 -15.66 -1.55
N HIS A 299 1.40 -16.53 -2.51
CA HIS A 299 1.38 -17.98 -2.33
C HIS A 299 2.70 -18.57 -1.84
N MET A 300 3.72 -17.73 -1.62
CA MET A 300 5.09 -18.08 -1.23
C MET A 300 5.82 -18.91 -2.30
N PRO A 301 7.16 -18.81 -2.44
CA PRO A 301 7.90 -19.59 -3.44
C PRO A 301 7.74 -21.12 -3.32
N ASN A 302 7.38 -21.61 -2.12
CA ASN A 302 7.15 -23.02 -1.85
C ASN A 302 5.66 -23.44 -1.93
N GLY A 303 4.79 -22.55 -2.40
CA GLY A 303 3.36 -22.83 -2.58
C GLY A 303 2.58 -22.98 -1.29
N MET A 304 3.12 -22.68 -0.11
CA MET A 304 2.39 -22.87 1.16
C MET A 304 1.45 -21.72 1.52
N GLY A 305 1.55 -20.59 0.82
CA GLY A 305 0.84 -19.37 1.18
C GLY A 305 1.29 -18.81 2.54
N LEU A 306 0.57 -17.79 2.99
CA LEU A 306 0.74 -17.20 4.32
C LEU A 306 -0.49 -17.56 5.18
N PRO A 307 -0.38 -18.45 6.17
CA PRO A 307 -1.52 -18.92 6.96
C PRO A 307 -2.37 -17.78 7.51
N GLY A 308 -3.69 -17.87 7.29
CA GLY A 308 -4.66 -16.85 7.72
C GLY A 308 -4.73 -15.61 6.84
N VAL A 309 -3.88 -15.47 5.81
CA VAL A 309 -3.85 -14.32 4.90
C VAL A 309 -4.01 -14.76 3.44
N PHE A 310 -3.13 -15.63 2.95
CA PHE A 310 -3.16 -16.17 1.59
C PHE A 310 -3.11 -17.70 1.62
N PRO A 311 -4.01 -18.40 0.92
CA PRO A 311 -4.06 -19.84 0.96
C PRO A 311 -2.83 -20.48 0.29
N GLY A 312 -2.43 -21.65 0.77
CA GLY A 312 -1.43 -22.47 0.09
C GLY A 312 -2.00 -23.12 -1.17
N LEU A 313 -1.14 -23.32 -2.17
CA LEU A 313 -1.38 -24.10 -3.38
C LEU A 313 -0.88 -25.54 -3.25
N LYS A 314 0.21 -25.76 -2.49
CA LYS A 314 0.69 -27.09 -2.14
C LYS A 314 -0.40 -27.86 -1.40
N ASP A 315 -0.69 -29.07 -1.88
CA ASP A 315 -1.73 -29.98 -1.38
C ASP A 315 -3.14 -29.38 -1.33
N SER A 316 -3.37 -28.26 -2.02
CA SER A 316 -4.64 -27.54 -1.95
C SER A 316 -5.74 -28.23 -2.77
N PRO A 317 -7.01 -28.07 -2.37
CA PRO A 317 -8.15 -28.57 -3.16
C PRO A 317 -8.21 -27.99 -4.58
N ILE A 318 -7.66 -26.79 -4.80
CA ILE A 318 -7.62 -26.15 -6.12
C ILE A 318 -6.53 -26.79 -7.00
N ALA A 319 -5.30 -26.89 -6.49
CA ALA A 319 -4.19 -27.47 -7.26
C ALA A 319 -4.38 -28.97 -7.53
N LYS A 320 -5.07 -29.70 -6.64
CA LYS A 320 -5.36 -31.13 -6.80
C LYS A 320 -6.74 -31.43 -7.40
N GLY A 321 -7.56 -30.40 -7.59
CA GLY A 321 -8.92 -30.51 -8.09
C GLY A 321 -9.00 -30.48 -9.61
N ASP A 322 -10.14 -30.06 -10.13
CA ASP A 322 -10.36 -29.84 -11.56
C ASP A 322 -9.44 -28.76 -12.13
N ILE A 323 -8.82 -29.03 -13.28
CA ILE A 323 -7.89 -28.10 -13.91
C ILE A 323 -8.62 -26.86 -14.46
N ALA A 324 -9.84 -27.02 -14.99
CA ALA A 324 -10.60 -25.88 -15.52
C ALA A 324 -11.00 -24.91 -14.40
N ALA A 325 -11.40 -25.41 -13.23
CA ALA A 325 -11.63 -24.58 -12.05
C ALA A 325 -10.36 -23.84 -11.57
N HIS A 326 -9.18 -24.46 -11.70
CA HIS A 326 -7.93 -23.78 -11.36
C HIS A 326 -7.60 -22.66 -12.37
N ILE A 327 -7.75 -22.96 -13.67
CA ILE A 327 -7.59 -21.96 -14.75
C ILE A 327 -8.53 -20.78 -14.50
N ASP A 328 -9.81 -21.03 -14.20
CA ASP A 328 -10.81 -19.98 -13.94
C ASP A 328 -10.38 -19.03 -12.81
N ILE A 329 -9.86 -19.55 -11.69
CA ILE A 329 -9.37 -18.72 -10.58
C ILE A 329 -8.18 -17.86 -10.99
N VAL A 330 -7.25 -18.37 -11.81
CA VAL A 330 -6.10 -17.57 -12.27
C VAL A 330 -6.55 -16.51 -13.29
N VAL A 331 -7.44 -16.87 -14.22
CA VAL A 331 -7.96 -15.97 -15.25
C VAL A 331 -8.79 -14.85 -14.63
N ASN A 332 -9.80 -15.22 -13.84
CA ASN A 332 -10.87 -14.32 -13.36
C ASN A 332 -10.66 -13.83 -11.92
N GLY A 333 -9.65 -14.35 -11.22
CA GLY A 333 -9.49 -14.10 -9.79
C GLY A 333 -10.57 -14.80 -8.98
N LYS A 334 -10.72 -14.39 -7.71
CA LYS A 334 -11.79 -14.88 -6.85
C LYS A 334 -12.48 -13.72 -6.13
N PRO A 335 -13.74 -13.40 -6.49
CA PRO A 335 -14.50 -12.33 -5.87
C PRO A 335 -14.57 -12.46 -4.34
N GLY A 336 -14.50 -11.32 -3.65
CA GLY A 336 -14.53 -11.27 -2.18
C GLY A 336 -13.23 -11.74 -1.49
N THR A 337 -12.14 -11.90 -2.25
CA THR A 337 -10.81 -12.26 -1.73
C THR A 337 -9.73 -11.36 -2.34
N ALA A 338 -8.50 -11.46 -1.84
CA ALA A 338 -7.34 -10.76 -2.40
C ALA A 338 -6.78 -11.40 -3.70
N MET A 339 -7.36 -12.50 -4.17
CA MET A 339 -6.93 -13.15 -5.42
C MET A 339 -7.46 -12.37 -6.62
N GLN A 340 -6.58 -11.57 -7.22
CA GLN A 340 -6.85 -10.77 -8.41
C GLN A 340 -6.92 -11.61 -9.69
N ALA A 341 -7.56 -11.06 -10.72
CA ALA A 341 -7.57 -11.63 -12.07
C ALA A 341 -6.23 -11.41 -12.79
N PHE A 342 -5.74 -12.43 -13.50
CA PHE A 342 -4.50 -12.34 -14.28
C PHE A 342 -4.70 -12.35 -15.80
N ALA A 343 -5.94 -12.45 -16.29
CA ALA A 343 -6.23 -12.41 -17.74
C ALA A 343 -5.67 -11.16 -18.46
N ALA A 344 -5.67 -10.01 -17.78
CA ALA A 344 -5.12 -8.75 -18.31
C ALA A 344 -3.61 -8.61 -18.11
N GLN A 345 -2.98 -9.55 -17.40
CA GLN A 345 -1.57 -9.48 -16.98
C GLN A 345 -0.69 -10.52 -17.63
N LEU A 346 -1.26 -11.65 -18.02
CA LEU A 346 -0.57 -12.83 -18.54
C LEU A 346 -1.22 -13.29 -19.85
N THR A 347 -0.39 -13.77 -20.77
CA THR A 347 -0.86 -14.41 -21.99
C THR A 347 -1.53 -15.77 -21.69
N PRO A 348 -2.40 -16.29 -22.56
CA PRO A 348 -2.96 -17.63 -22.41
C PRO A 348 -1.90 -18.72 -22.22
N LYS A 349 -0.75 -18.58 -22.90
CA LYS A 349 0.41 -19.46 -22.75
C LYS A 349 1.03 -19.41 -21.36
N GLU A 350 1.21 -18.21 -20.80
CA GLU A 350 1.74 -18.05 -19.44
C GLU A 350 0.77 -18.55 -18.38
N ILE A 351 -0.54 -18.33 -18.55
CA ILE A 351 -1.58 -18.85 -17.64
C ILE A 351 -1.58 -20.38 -17.67
N ALA A 352 -1.57 -20.97 -18.87
CA ALA A 352 -1.50 -22.42 -19.02
C ALA A 352 -0.24 -23.01 -18.36
N ALA A 353 0.92 -22.36 -18.56
CA ALA A 353 2.17 -22.80 -17.96
C ALA A 353 2.17 -22.68 -16.43
N VAL A 354 1.70 -21.55 -15.86
CA VAL A 354 1.71 -21.35 -14.40
C VAL A 354 0.74 -22.29 -13.69
N VAL A 355 -0.45 -22.52 -14.25
CA VAL A 355 -1.40 -23.51 -13.70
C VAL A 355 -0.78 -24.90 -13.74
N THR A 356 -0.12 -25.26 -14.84
CA THR A 356 0.59 -26.55 -14.94
C THR A 356 1.67 -26.66 -13.86
N TYR A 357 2.47 -25.62 -13.66
CA TYR A 357 3.49 -25.61 -12.60
C TYR A 357 2.87 -25.76 -11.21
N GLU A 358 1.85 -24.98 -10.86
CA GLU A 358 1.22 -25.02 -9.53
C GLU A 358 0.59 -26.38 -9.20
N ARG A 359 0.08 -27.10 -10.22
CA ARG A 359 -0.50 -28.44 -10.09
C ARG A 359 0.53 -29.56 -10.02
N ASN A 360 1.77 -29.31 -10.42
CA ASN A 360 2.82 -30.34 -10.49
C ASN A 360 4.00 -30.06 -9.54
N ALA A 361 4.16 -28.83 -9.08
CA ALA A 361 5.19 -28.44 -8.13
C ALA A 361 4.89 -28.89 -6.69
N TRP A 362 5.93 -28.83 -5.86
CA TRP A 362 5.87 -29.06 -4.40
C TRP A 362 5.27 -30.41 -3.96
N GLY A 363 5.21 -31.40 -4.86
CA GLY A 363 4.66 -32.72 -4.59
C GLY A 363 3.18 -32.89 -4.94
N ASN A 364 2.55 -31.89 -5.59
CA ASN A 364 1.17 -32.02 -6.08
C ASN A 364 1.04 -33.10 -7.16
N ASN A 365 2.03 -33.21 -8.07
CA ASN A 365 2.21 -34.32 -9.02
C ASN A 365 0.94 -34.74 -9.80
N MET A 366 0.10 -33.79 -10.22
CA MET A 366 -1.16 -34.11 -10.90
C MET A 366 -0.97 -34.74 -12.30
N GLY A 367 0.17 -34.47 -12.95
CA GLY A 367 0.56 -35.03 -14.24
C GLY A 367 -0.16 -34.42 -15.44
N ASP A 368 -1.12 -33.52 -15.22
CA ASP A 368 -1.84 -32.81 -16.26
C ASP A 368 -1.10 -31.53 -16.72
N ILE A 369 -1.39 -31.13 -17.95
CA ILE A 369 -0.79 -29.96 -18.62
C ILE A 369 -1.95 -29.12 -19.13
N ALA A 370 -2.10 -27.91 -18.60
CA ALA A 370 -3.00 -26.92 -19.19
C ALA A 370 -2.41 -26.43 -20.51
N GLN A 371 -3.24 -26.28 -21.52
CA GLN A 371 -2.86 -25.74 -22.82
C GLN A 371 -3.37 -24.31 -22.99
N PRO A 372 -2.72 -23.48 -23.83
CA PRO A 372 -3.19 -22.12 -24.11
C PRO A 372 -4.65 -22.09 -24.61
N ALA A 373 -5.07 -23.10 -25.38
CA ALA A 373 -6.45 -23.28 -25.83
C ALA A 373 -7.47 -23.43 -24.69
N ASP A 374 -7.08 -24.07 -23.58
CA ASP A 374 -7.95 -24.31 -22.43
C ASP A 374 -8.27 -23.01 -21.69
N VAL A 375 -7.36 -22.03 -21.76
CA VAL A 375 -7.53 -20.70 -21.17
C VAL A 375 -8.53 -19.85 -21.97
N ALA A 376 -8.51 -19.96 -23.30
CA ALA A 376 -9.44 -19.23 -24.17
C ALA A 376 -10.88 -19.80 -24.15
N GLY A 377 -11.05 -21.10 -23.86
CA GLY A 377 -12.35 -21.79 -23.85
C GLY A 377 -13.26 -21.46 -22.65
N GLY A 378 -12.76 -20.78 -21.63
CA GLY A 378 -13.53 -20.35 -20.45
C GLY A 378 -14.26 -19.01 -20.62
N GLY A 379 -13.99 -18.27 -21.71
CA GLY A 379 -14.56 -16.95 -21.99
C GLY A 379 -15.74 -16.98 -22.95
N SER A 380 -16.86 -17.63 -22.60
CA SER A 380 -18.12 -17.48 -23.34
C SER A 380 -19.21 -16.90 -22.44
N SER A 381 -19.54 -15.64 -22.73
CA SER A 381 -20.82 -14.96 -22.49
C SER A 381 -21.31 -14.82 -21.04
N SER A 382 -21.00 -13.67 -20.43
CA SER A 382 -22.02 -12.90 -19.72
C SER A 382 -21.64 -11.41 -19.66
N GLU A 383 -22.26 -10.62 -20.55
CA GLU A 383 -22.71 -9.31 -20.09
C GLU A 383 -23.61 -9.55 -18.86
N PRO A 384 -23.49 -8.77 -17.77
CA PRO A 384 -24.34 -8.97 -16.62
C PRO A 384 -25.79 -8.67 -17.01
N ASN A 385 -26.63 -9.70 -17.05
CA ASN A 385 -28.07 -9.52 -17.18
C ASN A 385 -28.56 -8.81 -15.92
N GLN A 386 -29.19 -7.64 -16.08
CA GLN A 386 -29.62 -6.72 -15.02
C GLN A 386 -30.69 -7.29 -14.04
N ALA A 387 -30.95 -8.59 -14.07
CA ALA A 387 -31.91 -9.27 -13.21
C ALA A 387 -31.28 -9.85 -11.92
N GLU A 388 -29.98 -10.18 -11.92
CA GLU A 388 -29.33 -10.85 -10.77
C GLU A 388 -28.82 -9.85 -9.70
N ALA A 389 -28.71 -8.56 -10.04
CA ALA A 389 -28.36 -7.51 -9.09
C ALA A 389 -29.47 -7.21 -8.06
N LYS A 390 -30.71 -7.68 -8.27
CA LYS A 390 -31.83 -7.46 -7.35
C LYS A 390 -31.95 -8.51 -6.24
N THR A 391 -31.54 -9.74 -6.49
CA THR A 391 -31.66 -10.84 -5.52
C THR A 391 -30.51 -10.86 -4.50
N ALA A 392 -29.34 -10.30 -4.83
CA ALA A 392 -28.24 -10.17 -3.88
C ALA A 392 -28.49 -9.09 -2.80
N VAL A 393 -29.33 -8.09 -3.07
CA VAL A 393 -29.61 -6.98 -2.14
C VAL A 393 -30.59 -7.37 -1.03
N GLU A 394 -31.47 -8.35 -1.26
CA GLU A 394 -32.40 -8.86 -0.23
C GLU A 394 -31.78 -9.90 0.71
N ALA A 395 -30.72 -10.61 0.29
CA ALA A 395 -30.06 -11.61 1.13
C ALA A 395 -29.08 -11.02 2.15
N VAL A 396 -28.54 -9.82 1.89
CA VAL A 396 -27.60 -9.13 2.80
C VAL A 396 -28.32 -8.46 3.97
N ALA A 397 -29.61 -8.14 3.83
CA ALA A 397 -30.40 -7.46 4.86
C ALA A 397 -30.88 -8.38 6.03
N VAL A 398 -30.62 -9.70 5.96
CA VAL A 398 -31.09 -10.67 6.98
C VAL A 398 -29.94 -11.27 7.81
N ALA A 399 -28.68 -10.90 7.53
CA ALA A 399 -27.51 -11.46 8.20
C ALA A 399 -26.81 -10.49 9.19
N GLU A 400 -27.43 -9.34 9.49
CA GLU A 400 -26.82 -8.32 10.38
C GLU A 400 -27.26 -8.44 11.85
N GLU A 401 -27.97 -9.50 12.21
CA GLU A 401 -28.42 -9.73 13.59
C GLU A 401 -28.01 -11.13 14.06
N THR A 402 -26.69 -11.35 14.27
CA THR A 402 -26.08 -12.27 15.28
C THR A 402 -24.58 -12.46 15.07
N ILE A 403 -23.73 -11.43 15.17
CA ILE A 403 -22.32 -11.61 15.60
C ILE A 403 -21.90 -10.42 16.49
N GLU A 404 -22.49 -10.34 17.68
CA GLU A 404 -21.77 -9.90 18.86
C GLU A 404 -21.69 -11.11 19.80
N ALA A 405 -20.45 -11.53 20.07
CA ALA A 405 -19.96 -12.42 21.12
C ALA A 405 -19.12 -13.60 20.60
N LYS A 406 -17.84 -13.58 21.05
CA LYS A 406 -16.93 -14.71 21.25
C LYS A 406 -15.89 -15.00 20.15
N ALA A 407 -14.95 -14.07 19.99
CA ALA A 407 -13.57 -14.43 19.63
C ALA A 407 -12.78 -14.69 20.93
N ALA A 408 -12.86 -15.92 21.43
CA ALA A 408 -11.90 -16.47 22.38
C ALA A 408 -11.12 -17.55 21.63
N ALA A 409 -9.78 -17.48 21.68
CA ALA A 409 -8.89 -18.50 21.14
C ALA A 409 -9.24 -19.89 21.72
N PRO A 410 -9.01 -20.98 20.98
CA PRO A 410 -9.23 -22.32 21.52
C PRO A 410 -8.34 -22.51 22.75
N GLU A 411 -8.93 -22.91 23.87
CA GLU A 411 -8.22 -23.34 25.07
C GLU A 411 -7.21 -24.45 24.72
N ALA A 412 -6.02 -24.35 25.34
CA ALA A 412 -4.95 -25.32 25.25
C ALA A 412 -5.46 -26.74 25.57
N SER A 413 -5.18 -27.70 24.68
CA SER A 413 -5.34 -29.12 24.99
C SER A 413 -4.52 -29.47 26.23
N GLN A 414 -5.17 -29.98 27.27
CA GLN A 414 -4.55 -30.43 28.52
C GLN A 414 -3.70 -31.72 28.37
N GLU A 415 -3.52 -32.22 27.14
CA GLU A 415 -2.72 -33.40 26.87
C GLU A 415 -1.21 -33.09 26.90
N PRO A 416 -0.38 -33.95 27.52
CA PRO A 416 1.07 -33.80 27.51
C PRO A 416 1.61 -33.71 26.07
N LEU A 417 2.59 -32.82 25.85
CA LEU A 417 3.26 -32.69 24.56
C LEU A 417 4.00 -34.00 24.25
N THR A 418 3.61 -34.70 23.19
CA THR A 418 4.35 -35.86 22.64
C THR A 418 5.30 -35.39 21.54
N MET A 419 6.28 -36.20 21.14
CA MET A 419 7.19 -35.85 20.03
C MET A 419 6.42 -35.54 18.74
N GLU A 420 5.42 -36.35 18.39
CA GLU A 420 4.61 -36.15 17.19
C GLU A 420 3.85 -34.82 17.24
N THR A 421 3.16 -34.53 18.34
CA THR A 421 2.42 -33.27 18.51
C THR A 421 3.34 -32.06 18.61
N ALA A 422 4.51 -32.22 19.25
CA ALA A 422 5.51 -31.16 19.38
C ALA A 422 6.10 -30.77 18.01
N MET A 423 6.38 -31.77 17.16
CA MET A 423 6.87 -31.55 15.81
C MET A 423 5.83 -30.82 14.94
N ALA A 424 4.57 -31.23 15.00
CA ALA A 424 3.49 -30.62 14.22
C ALA A 424 3.17 -29.18 14.68
N GLU A 425 2.96 -28.98 15.98
CA GLU A 425 2.70 -27.65 16.56
C GLU A 425 3.92 -26.74 16.41
N GLY A 426 5.11 -27.29 16.64
CA GLY A 426 6.37 -26.58 16.56
C GLY A 426 6.69 -26.10 15.15
N GLN A 427 6.36 -26.88 14.11
CA GLN A 427 6.52 -26.46 12.73
C GLN A 427 5.64 -25.24 12.40
N LEU A 428 4.40 -25.22 12.89
CA LEU A 428 3.49 -24.10 12.68
C LEU A 428 4.01 -22.83 13.36
N VAL A 429 4.42 -22.95 14.63
CA VAL A 429 5.01 -21.83 15.39
C VAL A 429 6.31 -21.36 14.73
N TYR A 430 7.17 -22.29 14.31
CA TYR A 430 8.42 -21.99 13.63
C TYR A 430 8.20 -21.16 12.37
N ASN A 431 7.32 -21.63 11.48
CA ASN A 431 7.04 -20.94 10.23
C ASN A 431 6.44 -19.54 10.45
N THR A 432 5.69 -19.37 11.54
CA THR A 432 5.03 -18.11 11.87
C THR A 432 5.98 -17.07 12.49
N TYR A 433 6.86 -17.50 13.41
CA TYR A 433 7.64 -16.58 14.23
C TYR A 433 9.15 -16.60 13.95
N CYS A 434 9.69 -17.74 13.53
CA CYS A 434 11.14 -17.93 13.35
C CYS A 434 11.57 -17.98 11.87
N GLY A 435 10.67 -18.48 10.99
CA GLY A 435 10.98 -18.82 9.60
C GLY A 435 11.39 -17.64 8.72
N ALA A 436 10.93 -16.42 9.03
CA ALA A 436 11.32 -15.21 8.29
C ALA A 436 12.82 -14.92 8.40
N CYS A 437 13.44 -15.26 9.53
CA CYS A 437 14.86 -15.06 9.78
C CYS A 437 15.68 -16.31 9.49
N HIS A 438 15.19 -17.47 9.95
CA HIS A 438 15.94 -18.73 9.90
C HIS A 438 15.67 -19.57 8.63
N MET A 439 14.79 -19.09 7.75
CA MET A 439 14.30 -19.74 6.54
C MET A 439 13.54 -21.06 6.84
N PRO A 440 12.52 -21.45 6.05
CA PRO A 440 11.83 -22.73 6.26
C PRO A 440 12.73 -23.97 6.19
N THR A 441 13.91 -23.84 5.59
CA THR A 441 14.94 -24.89 5.50
C THR A 441 15.89 -24.92 6.69
N GLY A 442 15.75 -24.00 7.65
CA GLY A 442 16.66 -23.85 8.78
C GLY A 442 18.06 -23.35 8.40
N MET A 443 18.31 -22.96 7.15
CA MET A 443 19.65 -22.52 6.69
C MET A 443 20.00 -21.08 7.08
N GLY A 444 19.03 -20.32 7.59
CA GLY A 444 19.21 -18.90 7.88
C GLY A 444 19.46 -18.06 6.63
N LEU A 445 19.77 -16.79 6.87
CA LEU A 445 20.15 -15.82 5.85
C LEU A 445 21.49 -15.18 6.27
N PRO A 446 22.62 -15.81 5.92
CA PRO A 446 23.94 -15.30 6.28
C PRO A 446 24.22 -13.92 5.66
N PRO A 447 24.98 -13.04 6.34
CA PRO A 447 25.64 -13.25 7.64
C PRO A 447 24.75 -12.91 8.85
N THR A 448 23.57 -12.34 8.64
CA THR A 448 22.76 -11.70 9.69
C THR A 448 21.98 -12.70 10.53
N PHE A 449 21.41 -13.73 9.88
CA PHE A 449 20.62 -14.76 10.55
C PHE A 449 21.30 -16.11 10.36
N PRO A 450 21.86 -16.71 11.43
CA PRO A 450 22.61 -17.96 11.31
C PRO A 450 21.68 -19.13 10.97
N ALA A 451 22.28 -20.17 10.38
CA ALA A 451 21.61 -21.45 10.22
C ALA A 451 21.23 -22.03 11.58
N LEU A 452 20.05 -22.63 11.66
CA LEU A 452 19.62 -23.52 12.73
C LEU A 452 19.96 -24.98 12.41
N LYS A 453 19.88 -25.36 11.12
CA LYS A 453 20.34 -26.66 10.61
C LYS A 453 21.83 -26.85 10.93
N ASP A 454 22.14 -27.98 11.56
CA ASP A 454 23.46 -28.40 12.02
C ASP A 454 24.21 -27.37 12.87
N SER A 455 23.48 -26.47 13.52
CA SER A 455 24.07 -25.40 14.29
C SER A 455 24.51 -25.88 15.69
N PRO A 456 25.61 -25.33 16.25
CA PRO A 456 26.00 -25.61 17.63
C PRO A 456 24.93 -25.22 18.66
N MET A 457 24.06 -24.26 18.33
CA MET A 457 22.99 -23.85 19.24
C MET A 457 21.90 -24.91 19.34
N VAL A 458 21.45 -25.39 18.19
CA VAL A 458 20.33 -26.33 18.13
C VAL A 458 20.76 -27.74 18.55
N LYS A 459 22.02 -28.14 18.29
CA LYS A 459 22.54 -29.47 18.68
C LYS A 459 23.24 -29.48 20.05
N GLY A 460 23.42 -28.31 20.66
CA GLY A 460 24.03 -28.15 21.98
C GLY A 460 23.03 -28.32 23.13
N GLU A 461 23.36 -27.77 24.28
CA GLU A 461 22.55 -27.83 25.51
C GLU A 461 21.14 -27.26 25.30
N VAL A 462 20.12 -28.05 25.64
CA VAL A 462 18.70 -27.67 25.50
C VAL A 462 18.41 -26.37 26.25
N ALA A 463 18.96 -26.18 27.45
CA ALA A 463 18.75 -24.98 28.27
C ALA A 463 19.25 -23.70 27.58
N ALA A 464 20.36 -23.76 26.83
CA ALA A 464 20.88 -22.60 26.09
C ALA A 464 19.98 -22.24 24.89
N HIS A 465 19.40 -23.26 24.25
CA HIS A 465 18.43 -23.07 23.17
C HIS A 465 17.10 -22.52 23.68
N ILE A 466 16.63 -22.97 24.86
CA ILE A 466 15.46 -22.39 25.53
C ILE A 466 15.71 -20.91 25.86
N ASP A 467 16.85 -20.57 26.45
CA ASP A 467 17.19 -19.20 26.83
C ASP A 467 17.20 -18.25 25.62
N ILE A 468 17.86 -18.61 24.52
CA ILE A 468 17.94 -17.73 23.35
C ILE A 468 16.58 -17.51 22.68
N VAL A 469 15.67 -18.49 22.71
CA VAL A 469 14.31 -18.34 22.16
C VAL A 469 13.42 -17.54 23.11
N LEU A 470 13.57 -17.71 24.43
CA LEU A 470 12.81 -16.94 25.42
C LEU A 470 13.22 -15.46 25.45
N ASN A 471 14.52 -15.21 25.51
CA ASN A 471 15.09 -13.92 25.90
C ASN A 471 15.79 -13.19 24.74
N GLY A 472 16.02 -13.89 23.63
CA GLY A 472 16.78 -13.36 22.50
C GLY A 472 18.27 -13.30 22.78
N LYS A 473 19.02 -12.56 21.96
CA LYS A 473 20.46 -12.37 22.13
C LYS A 473 20.84 -10.91 21.94
N ALA A 474 21.26 -10.27 23.03
CA ALA A 474 21.70 -8.89 23.04
C ALA A 474 22.81 -8.62 22.01
N GLY A 475 22.71 -7.49 21.31
CA GLY A 475 23.65 -7.12 20.24
C GLY A 475 23.44 -7.84 18.91
N THR A 476 22.33 -8.59 18.76
CA THR A 476 21.92 -9.23 17.50
C THR A 476 20.46 -8.93 17.18
N ALA A 477 20.00 -9.32 15.99
CA ALA A 477 18.59 -9.22 15.59
C ALA A 477 17.68 -10.29 16.23
N MET A 478 18.23 -11.23 17.01
CA MET A 478 17.44 -12.27 17.69
C MET A 478 16.72 -11.69 18.91
N GLN A 479 15.41 -11.45 18.76
CA GLN A 479 14.51 -11.04 19.84
C GLN A 479 14.04 -12.24 20.68
N GLY A 480 13.62 -11.97 21.91
CA GLY A 480 12.98 -12.97 22.78
C GLY A 480 11.50 -13.12 22.47
N PHE A 481 10.98 -14.34 22.56
CA PHE A 481 9.59 -14.68 22.25
C PHE A 481 8.72 -14.99 23.47
N SER A 482 9.25 -14.80 24.69
CA SER A 482 8.54 -15.08 25.94
C SER A 482 7.24 -14.29 26.13
N ALA A 483 7.10 -13.13 25.50
CA ALA A 483 5.90 -12.30 25.54
C ALA A 483 4.86 -12.66 24.44
N GLN A 484 5.30 -13.27 23.33
CA GLN A 484 4.45 -13.60 22.20
C GLN A 484 3.96 -15.05 22.19
N LEU A 485 4.68 -15.98 22.83
CA LEU A 485 4.40 -17.40 22.77
C LEU A 485 4.08 -18.00 24.15
N SER A 486 3.09 -18.88 24.19
CA SER A 486 2.81 -19.71 25.37
C SER A 486 3.94 -20.72 25.62
N GLU A 487 4.02 -21.25 26.85
CA GLU A 487 5.03 -22.27 27.21
C GLU A 487 4.92 -23.52 26.34
N ARG A 488 3.70 -23.90 25.94
CA ARG A 488 3.47 -25.02 25.02
C ARG A 488 4.03 -24.72 23.64
N GLN A 489 3.76 -23.53 23.10
CA GLN A 489 4.27 -23.12 21.79
C GLN A 489 5.80 -23.01 21.78
N LEU A 490 6.39 -22.51 22.87
CA LEU A 490 7.84 -22.44 23.06
C LEU A 490 8.45 -23.86 23.12
N ALA A 491 7.86 -24.74 23.91
CA ALA A 491 8.29 -26.13 24.02
C ALA A 491 8.20 -26.86 22.65
N ALA A 492 7.10 -26.66 21.93
CA ALA A 492 6.89 -27.25 20.61
C ALA A 492 7.87 -26.71 19.55
N VAL A 493 8.05 -25.39 19.45
CA VAL A 493 8.95 -24.80 18.44
C VAL A 493 10.40 -25.18 18.65
N ILE A 494 10.86 -25.23 19.91
CA ILE A 494 12.22 -25.65 20.23
C ILE A 494 12.39 -27.13 19.93
N THR A 495 11.40 -27.98 20.27
CA THR A 495 11.42 -29.40 19.89
C THR A 495 11.51 -29.58 18.37
N TYR A 496 10.75 -28.80 17.60
CA TYR A 496 10.79 -28.83 16.15
C TYR A 496 12.16 -28.41 15.60
N GLU A 497 12.71 -27.28 16.04
CA GLU A 497 14.02 -26.80 15.59
C GLU A 497 15.13 -27.84 15.84
N ARG A 498 15.09 -28.52 17.00
CA ARG A 498 16.06 -29.54 17.40
C ARG A 498 15.99 -30.84 16.62
N ASN A 499 14.85 -31.14 16.00
CA ASN A 499 14.65 -32.41 15.30
C ASN A 499 14.39 -32.25 13.79
N ALA A 500 14.12 -31.04 13.31
CA ALA A 500 13.94 -30.74 11.89
C ALA A 500 15.28 -30.67 11.13
N TRP A 501 15.19 -30.76 9.81
CA TRP A 501 16.31 -30.60 8.86
C TRP A 501 17.54 -31.46 9.15
N ASP A 502 17.33 -32.70 9.59
CA ASP A 502 18.37 -33.68 9.95
C ASP A 502 19.12 -33.39 11.26
N ASN A 503 18.70 -32.39 12.05
CA ASN A 503 19.30 -32.12 13.36
C ASN A 503 19.19 -33.31 14.31
N ASN A 504 18.04 -34.02 14.28
CA ASN A 504 17.79 -35.32 14.90
C ASN A 504 18.37 -35.50 16.33
N THR A 505 18.26 -34.48 17.19
CA THR A 505 18.82 -34.60 18.55
C THR A 505 18.06 -35.61 19.42
N GLY A 506 16.79 -35.88 19.08
CA GLY A 506 15.89 -36.77 19.82
C GLY A 506 15.26 -36.11 21.05
N ASP A 507 15.54 -34.82 21.29
CA ASP A 507 15.05 -34.11 22.48
C ASP A 507 13.59 -33.69 22.30
N LEU A 508 12.77 -33.96 23.32
CA LEU A 508 11.42 -33.41 23.47
C LEU A 508 11.48 -32.37 24.58
N VAL A 509 11.33 -31.09 24.22
CA VAL A 509 11.25 -29.99 25.19
C VAL A 509 9.83 -29.93 25.73
N THR A 510 9.69 -29.92 27.06
CA THR A 510 8.41 -29.87 27.75
C THR A 510 8.06 -28.47 28.23
N THR A 511 6.80 -28.23 28.55
CA THR A 511 6.38 -26.96 29.17
C THR A 511 7.06 -26.72 30.53
N ALA A 512 7.39 -27.78 31.26
CA ALA A 512 8.12 -27.70 32.53
C ALA A 512 9.56 -27.19 32.32
N ASP A 513 10.23 -27.61 31.24
CA ASP A 513 11.58 -27.14 30.90
C ASP A 513 11.57 -25.63 30.60
N VAL A 514 10.58 -25.16 29.83
CA VAL A 514 10.40 -23.74 29.52
C VAL A 514 10.06 -22.93 30.78
N ALA A 515 9.18 -23.44 31.64
CA ALA A 515 8.82 -22.78 32.90
C ALA A 515 10.01 -22.67 33.86
N ALA A 516 10.87 -23.69 33.93
CA ALA A 516 12.08 -23.68 34.75
C ALA A 516 13.09 -22.62 34.28
N SER A 517 13.18 -22.35 32.99
CA SER A 517 14.06 -21.31 32.41
C SER A 517 13.53 -19.88 32.53
N LYS A 518 12.22 -19.67 32.73
CA LYS A 518 11.64 -18.33 32.96
C LYS A 518 11.95 -17.74 34.34
N GLY A 519 12.41 -18.56 35.29
CA GLY A 519 12.65 -18.17 36.68
C GLY A 519 14.12 -17.94 37.06
N GLN A 520 15.04 -17.91 36.08
CA GLN A 520 16.49 -17.75 36.30
C GLN A 520 17.00 -16.36 35.91
#